data_AF-A0A962T2M7-F1
#
_entry.id   AF-A0A962T2M7-F1
#
_cell.length_a   1.000
_cell.length_b   1.000
_cell.length_c   1.000
_cell.angle_alpha   90.00
_cell.angle_beta   90.00
_cell.angle_gamma   90.00
#
_symmetry.space_group_name_H-M   'P 1'
#
loop_
_entity.id
_entity.type
_entity.pdbx_description
1 polymer ?
#
loop_
_entity_poly.entity_id
_entity_poly.type
_entity_poly.pdbx_seq_one_letter_code
_entity_poly.pdbx_strand_id
1 'polypeptide(L)'
;MKENDTAELRRRMVALEQEMATLKQRGYGYRGIRKRSATTFWGLPLYDIAMGPDPEKGELRGHARGIIAIGDIATGILAMGGVARGIVATGGLALGLLFGMGGLATGLLAIGGLAMGGLAMGGGALGGIAIGGGA
;
A
#
# COMPACT_ATOMS: atom_id res chain seq x y z
N MET A 1 30.20 38.89 25.60
CA MET A 1 28.81 38.43 25.86
C MET A 1 28.28 37.53 24.75
N LYS A 2 28.46 37.83 23.45
CA LYS A 2 27.99 37.01 22.31
C LYS A 2 28.56 35.59 22.17
N GLU A 3 29.73 35.32 22.76
CA GLU A 3 30.42 34.02 22.62
C GLU A 3 29.81 32.92 23.51
N ASN A 4 29.15 33.29 24.60
CA ASN A 4 28.51 32.34 25.49
C ASN A 4 27.16 31.85 24.93
N ASP A 5 26.39 32.74 24.30
CA ASP A 5 25.13 32.41 23.62
C ASP A 5 25.31 31.43 22.45
N THR A 6 26.40 31.58 21.68
CA THR A 6 26.68 30.69 20.54
C THR A 6 27.12 29.30 20.99
N ALA A 7 27.81 29.18 22.12
CA ALA A 7 28.15 27.90 22.73
C ALA A 7 26.90 27.19 23.28
N GLU A 8 25.95 27.93 23.87
CA GLU A 8 24.70 27.38 24.37
C GLU A 8 23.78 26.89 23.25
N LEU A 9 23.67 27.66 22.15
CA LEU A 9 22.88 27.27 20.98
C LEU A 9 23.39 25.96 20.34
N ARG A 10 24.71 25.79 20.23
CA ARG A 10 25.30 24.54 19.70
C ARG A 10 24.98 23.35 20.59
N ARG A 11 25.03 23.51 21.92
CA ARG A 11 24.68 22.45 22.87
C ARG A 11 23.20 22.05 22.77
N ARG A 12 22.31 23.03 22.60
CA ARG A 12 20.87 22.77 22.38
C ARG A 12 20.61 22.10 21.03
N MET A 13 21.32 22.46 19.97
CA MET A 13 21.19 21.79 18.66
C MET A 13 21.62 20.33 18.72
N VAL A 14 22.75 20.03 19.38
CA VAL A 14 23.21 18.63 19.55
C VAL A 14 22.22 17.83 20.40
N ALA A 15 21.66 18.41 21.46
CA ALA A 15 20.63 17.76 22.27
C ALA A 15 19.34 17.52 21.47
N LEU A 16 18.91 18.49 20.66
CA LEU A 16 17.75 18.38 19.77
C LEU A 16 17.97 17.33 18.67
N GLU A 17 19.17 17.20 18.12
CA GLU A 17 19.50 16.14 17.16
C GLU A 17 19.38 14.75 17.80
N GLN A 18 19.77 14.60 19.07
CA GLN A 18 19.62 13.34 19.82
C GLN A 18 18.14 13.04 20.14
N GLU A 19 17.36 14.05 20.53
CA GLU A 19 15.91 13.91 20.72
C GLU A 19 15.22 13.59 19.40
N MET A 20 15.62 14.22 18.29
CA MET A 20 15.10 13.92 16.97
C MET A 20 15.51 12.53 16.48
N ALA A 21 16.73 12.06 16.77
CA ALA A 21 17.18 10.71 16.41
C ALA A 21 16.37 9.62 17.16
N THR A 22 16.07 9.85 18.44
CA THR A 22 15.26 8.94 19.25
C THR A 22 13.77 9.00 18.86
N LEU A 23 13.24 10.17 18.52
CA LEU A 23 11.88 10.32 17.98
C LEU A 23 11.74 9.71 16.59
N LYS A 24 12.76 9.81 15.74
CA LYS A 24 12.77 9.20 14.40
C LYS A 24 12.71 7.66 14.48
N GLN A 25 13.35 7.06 15.50
CA GLN A 25 13.18 5.63 15.80
C GLN A 25 11.78 5.28 16.32
N ARG A 26 11.14 6.20 17.05
CA ARG A 26 9.81 6.00 17.64
C ARG A 26 8.65 6.21 16.65
N GLY A 27 8.90 6.91 15.54
CA GLY A 27 7.93 7.17 14.46
C GLY A 27 7.61 5.98 13.55
N TYR A 28 8.32 4.86 13.68
CA TYR A 28 8.10 3.63 12.88
C TYR A 28 7.37 2.54 13.70
N GLY A 29 6.36 2.93 14.47
CA GLY A 29 5.61 2.05 15.37
C GLY A 29 4.62 1.08 14.71
N TYR A 30 4.57 0.99 13.38
CA TYR A 30 3.75 -0.02 12.70
C TYR A 30 4.54 -1.30 12.53
N ARG A 31 4.52 -2.14 13.57
CA ARG A 31 5.03 -3.51 13.49
C ARG A 31 4.19 -4.26 12.46
N GLY A 32 4.76 -4.48 11.27
CA GLY A 32 4.03 -5.06 10.16
C GLY A 32 3.42 -6.42 10.53
N ILE A 33 2.11 -6.56 10.35
CA ILE A 33 1.43 -7.83 10.58
C ILE A 33 1.72 -8.70 9.36
N ARG A 34 2.58 -9.71 9.56
CA ARG A 34 2.84 -10.77 8.58
C ARG A 34 2.21 -12.06 9.05
N LYS A 35 1.25 -12.56 8.29
CA LYS A 35 0.62 -13.85 8.57
C LYS A 35 0.48 -14.59 7.24
N ARG A 36 1.19 -15.71 7.13
CA ARG A 36 1.24 -16.56 5.94
C ARG A 36 0.68 -17.93 6.29
N SER A 37 -0.19 -18.47 5.43
CA SER A 37 -0.69 -19.83 5.61
C SER A 37 0.42 -20.86 5.35
N ALA A 38 0.48 -21.92 6.16
CA ALA A 38 1.43 -23.04 5.97
C ALA A 38 1.10 -23.90 4.72
N THR A 39 -0.14 -23.85 4.24
CA THR A 39 -0.57 -24.62 3.06
C THR A 39 -0.24 -23.87 1.77
N THR A 40 0.68 -24.43 0.99
CA THR A 40 1.06 -23.98 -0.36
C THR A 40 0.37 -24.88 -1.39
N PHE A 41 -0.50 -24.32 -2.23
CA PHE A 41 -1.28 -25.08 -3.21
C PHE A 41 -0.76 -24.90 -4.64
N TRP A 42 0.56 -24.83 -4.83
CA TRP A 42 1.33 -24.78 -6.11
C TRP A 42 2.58 -23.88 -5.95
N GLY A 43 3.28 -24.00 -4.81
CA GLY A 43 4.37 -23.08 -4.45
C GLY A 43 3.94 -21.66 -4.08
N LEU A 44 2.65 -21.34 -4.20
CA LEU A 44 2.03 -20.09 -3.72
C LEU A 44 1.23 -20.36 -2.43
N PRO A 45 1.39 -19.52 -1.39
CA PRO A 45 0.61 -19.67 -0.16
C PRO A 45 -0.87 -19.41 -0.45
N LEU A 46 -1.74 -20.18 0.22
CA LEU A 46 -3.19 -20.02 0.10
C LEU A 46 -3.62 -18.59 0.45
N TYR A 47 -3.06 -18.04 1.52
CA TYR A 47 -3.17 -16.62 1.81
C TYR A 47 -1.87 -16.04 2.38
N ASP A 48 -1.59 -14.80 2.01
CA ASP A 48 -0.48 -13.99 2.52
C ASP A 48 -1.03 -12.61 2.94
N ILE A 49 -0.96 -12.30 4.23
CA ILE A 49 -1.19 -10.93 4.74
C ILE A 49 0.18 -10.35 5.05
N ALA A 50 0.52 -9.24 4.39
CA ALA A 50 1.71 -8.45 4.65
C ALA A 50 1.30 -6.98 4.73
N MET A 51 0.91 -6.53 5.92
CA MET A 51 0.44 -5.16 6.14
C MET A 51 1.47 -4.37 6.95
N GLY A 52 1.96 -3.28 6.39
CA GLY A 52 2.83 -2.34 7.09
C GLY A 52 4.33 -2.54 6.84
N PRO A 53 5.12 -1.54 7.24
CA PRO A 53 6.57 -1.52 7.07
C PRO A 53 7.22 -2.63 7.89
N ASP A 54 8.26 -3.24 7.32
CA ASP A 54 9.10 -4.23 7.97
C ASP A 54 10.40 -3.54 8.44
N PRO A 55 10.48 -3.12 9.73
CA PRO A 55 11.72 -2.57 10.28
C PRO A 55 12.85 -3.60 10.36
N GLU A 56 12.59 -4.91 10.25
CA GLU A 56 13.62 -5.95 10.30
C GLU A 56 14.31 -6.16 8.94
N LYS A 57 13.67 -5.81 7.82
CA LYS A 57 14.25 -5.87 6.46
C LYS A 57 14.47 -4.51 5.80
N GLY A 58 14.07 -3.41 6.44
CA GLY A 58 14.15 -2.07 5.86
C GLY A 58 13.15 -1.82 4.72
N GLU A 59 12.10 -2.64 4.61
CA GLU A 59 11.07 -2.46 3.59
C GLU A 59 9.96 -1.56 4.11
N LEU A 60 9.80 -0.38 3.51
CA LEU A 60 8.72 0.56 3.83
C LEU A 60 7.31 0.06 3.45
N ARG A 61 7.20 -1.05 2.70
CA ARG A 61 5.95 -1.53 2.09
C ARG A 61 5.82 -3.04 2.21
N GLY A 62 4.69 -3.50 2.72
CA GLY A 62 4.36 -4.93 2.79
C GLY A 62 3.97 -5.49 1.42
N HIS A 63 4.77 -6.42 0.91
CA HIS A 63 4.45 -7.19 -0.31
C HIS A 63 3.79 -8.51 0.05
N ALA A 64 2.52 -8.68 -0.30
CA ALA A 64 1.76 -9.91 -0.13
C ALA A 64 1.63 -10.65 -1.47
N ARG A 65 1.93 -11.95 -1.50
CA ARG A 65 1.74 -12.80 -2.69
C ARG A 65 1.06 -14.11 -2.33
N GLY A 66 -0.06 -14.43 -3.00
CA GLY A 66 -0.78 -15.67 -2.76
C GLY A 66 -2.07 -15.77 -3.57
N ILE A 67 -2.89 -16.79 -3.29
CA ILE A 67 -4.25 -16.85 -3.85
C ILE A 67 -5.08 -15.69 -3.29
N ILE A 68 -5.01 -15.48 -1.98
CA ILE A 68 -5.58 -14.31 -1.28
C ILE A 68 -4.42 -13.47 -0.73
N ALA A 69 -4.22 -12.29 -1.28
CA ALA A 69 -3.14 -11.37 -0.92
C ALA A 69 -3.71 -10.09 -0.29
N ILE A 70 -3.26 -9.74 0.91
CA ILE A 70 -3.67 -8.52 1.61
C ILE A 70 -2.43 -7.74 2.07
N GLY A 71 -2.25 -6.51 1.61
CA GLY A 71 -1.07 -5.72 1.97
C GLY A 71 -0.98 -4.36 1.29
N ASP A 72 0.15 -3.67 1.44
CA ASP A 72 0.39 -2.41 0.71
C ASP A 72 0.50 -2.67 -0.79
N ILE A 73 1.20 -3.76 -1.14
CA ILE A 73 1.33 -4.27 -2.50
C ILE A 73 0.86 -5.73 -2.48
N ALA A 74 -0.32 -6.00 -3.03
CA ALA A 74 -0.93 -7.31 -3.06
C ALA A 74 -0.93 -7.87 -4.49
N THR A 75 -0.39 -9.08 -4.68
CA THR A 75 -0.42 -9.79 -5.97
C THR A 75 -1.03 -11.18 -5.80
N GLY A 76 -2.14 -11.46 -6.47
CA GLY A 76 -2.84 -12.73 -6.28
C GLY A 76 -4.08 -12.93 -7.16
N ILE A 77 -4.88 -13.95 -6.86
CA ILE A 77 -6.20 -14.10 -7.48
C ILE A 77 -7.15 -13.07 -6.89
N LEU A 78 -7.18 -12.99 -5.56
CA LEU A 78 -7.86 -11.97 -4.77
C LEU A 78 -6.79 -11.07 -4.13
N ALA A 79 -6.71 -9.81 -4.56
CA ALA A 79 -5.73 -8.85 -4.06
C ALA A 79 -6.45 -7.67 -3.38
N MET A 80 -6.10 -7.38 -2.13
CA MET A 80 -6.62 -6.23 -1.38
C MET A 80 -5.47 -5.37 -0.86
N GLY A 81 -5.44 -4.07 -1.21
CA GLY A 81 -4.32 -3.23 -0.81
C GLY A 81 -4.27 -1.82 -1.35
N GLY A 82 -3.17 -1.11 -1.08
CA GLY A 82 -2.90 0.17 -1.72
C GLY A 82 -2.69 0.00 -3.23
N VAL A 83 -1.85 -0.97 -3.60
CA VAL A 83 -1.64 -1.44 -4.97
C VAL A 83 -2.01 -2.92 -5.03
N ALA A 84 -3.12 -3.24 -5.69
CA ALA A 84 -3.64 -4.59 -5.81
C ALA A 84 -3.56 -5.05 -7.27
N ARG A 85 -2.95 -6.19 -7.54
CA ARG A 85 -2.82 -6.77 -8.89
C ARG A 85 -3.31 -8.21 -8.88
N GLY A 86 -4.33 -8.51 -9.69
CA GLY A 86 -4.93 -9.83 -9.67
C GLY A 86 -6.09 -10.04 -10.62
N ILE A 87 -6.80 -11.15 -10.43
CA ILE A 87 -8.04 -11.41 -11.17
C ILE A 87 -9.14 -10.49 -10.62
N VAL A 88 -9.25 -10.46 -9.29
CA VAL A 88 -10.11 -9.58 -8.52
C VAL A 88 -9.20 -8.71 -7.64
N ALA A 89 -9.20 -7.41 -7.88
CA ALA A 89 -8.36 -6.46 -7.17
C ALA A 89 -9.21 -5.36 -6.53
N THR A 90 -8.97 -5.10 -5.24
CA THR A 90 -9.65 -4.03 -4.49
C THR A 90 -8.62 -3.15 -3.82
N GLY A 91 -8.64 -1.84 -4.06
CA GLY A 91 -7.58 -0.98 -3.54
C GLY A 91 -7.56 0.46 -4.01
N GLY A 92 -6.49 1.19 -3.70
CA GLY A 92 -6.25 2.51 -4.28
C GLY A 92 -5.97 2.43 -5.78
N LEU A 93 -5.00 1.60 -6.14
CA LEU A 93 -4.66 1.17 -7.50
C LEU A 93 -5.04 -0.30 -7.67
N ALA A 94 -6.18 -0.56 -8.31
CA ALA A 94 -6.70 -1.89 -8.55
C ALA A 94 -6.48 -2.33 -10.00
N LEU A 95 -5.43 -3.14 -10.21
CA LEU A 95 -5.11 -3.77 -11.49
C LEU A 95 -5.75 -5.16 -11.57
N GLY A 96 -7.07 -5.17 -11.76
CA GLY A 96 -7.88 -6.37 -11.94
C GLY A 96 -7.90 -6.82 -13.40
N LEU A 97 -7.85 -8.13 -13.65
CA LEU A 97 -8.08 -8.66 -15.00
C LEU A 97 -9.59 -8.79 -15.27
N LEU A 98 -10.34 -9.33 -14.30
CA LEU A 98 -11.79 -9.53 -14.37
C LEU A 98 -12.52 -8.44 -13.61
N PHE A 99 -12.15 -8.18 -12.36
CA PHE A 99 -12.84 -7.21 -11.51
C PHE A 99 -11.83 -6.30 -10.79
N GLY A 100 -12.00 -5.00 -10.93
CA GLY A 100 -11.21 -3.97 -10.25
C GLY A 100 -12.13 -3.01 -9.50
N MET A 101 -11.91 -2.81 -8.21
CA MET A 101 -12.62 -1.80 -7.43
C MET A 101 -11.64 -0.87 -6.70
N GLY A 102 -11.71 0.44 -6.96
CA GLY A 102 -10.71 1.34 -6.37
C GLY A 102 -10.74 2.80 -6.79
N GLY A 103 -9.71 3.54 -6.39
CA GLY A 103 -9.50 4.91 -6.88
C GLY A 103 -9.22 4.92 -8.38
N LEU A 104 -8.24 4.11 -8.80
CA LEU A 104 -7.97 3.80 -10.20
C LEU A 104 -8.13 2.29 -10.38
N ALA A 105 -9.15 1.89 -11.14
CA ALA A 105 -9.51 0.51 -11.37
C ALA A 105 -9.37 0.14 -12.85
N THR A 106 -8.83 -1.04 -13.11
CA THR A 106 -8.81 -1.66 -14.44
C THR A 106 -9.40 -3.06 -14.36
N GLY A 107 -10.01 -3.52 -15.47
CA GLY A 107 -10.50 -4.89 -15.61
C GLY A 107 -11.69 -5.01 -16.55
N LEU A 108 -12.22 -6.21 -16.74
CA LEU A 108 -13.45 -6.38 -17.51
C LEU A 108 -14.62 -5.64 -16.85
N LEU A 109 -14.68 -5.67 -15.52
CA LEU A 109 -15.57 -4.91 -14.66
C LEU A 109 -14.71 -3.98 -13.79
N ALA A 110 -14.81 -2.67 -14.00
CA ALA A 110 -14.05 -1.68 -13.25
C ALA A 110 -15.00 -0.72 -12.55
N ILE A 111 -14.88 -0.58 -11.23
CA ILE A 111 -15.68 0.35 -10.42
C ILE A 111 -14.73 1.27 -9.66
N GLY A 112 -14.82 2.58 -9.86
CA GLY A 112 -13.88 3.47 -9.19
C GLY A 112 -13.99 4.95 -9.46
N GLY A 113 -13.01 5.72 -8.96
CA GLY A 113 -12.86 7.12 -9.34
C GLY A 113 -12.52 7.25 -10.81
N LEU A 114 -11.50 6.52 -11.27
CA LEU A 114 -11.11 6.35 -12.66
C LEU A 114 -11.15 4.86 -13.01
N ALA A 115 -12.10 4.46 -13.85
CA ALA A 115 -12.36 3.07 -14.20
C ALA A 115 -12.08 2.83 -15.70
N MET A 116 -11.20 1.88 -16.02
CA MET A 116 -10.90 1.47 -17.40
C MET A 116 -11.25 0.01 -17.62
N GLY A 117 -12.19 -0.30 -18.52
CA GLY A 117 -12.66 -1.67 -18.63
C GLY A 117 -13.73 -1.97 -19.66
N GLY A 118 -14.16 -3.23 -19.75
CA GLY A 118 -15.31 -3.59 -20.59
C GLY A 118 -16.58 -2.89 -20.12
N LEU A 119 -16.87 -3.01 -18.82
CA LEU A 119 -17.90 -2.30 -18.09
C LEU A 119 -17.21 -1.45 -17.01
N ALA A 120 -17.25 -0.14 -17.18
CA ALA A 120 -16.61 0.84 -16.29
C ALA A 120 -17.67 1.70 -15.60
N MET A 121 -17.65 1.75 -14.27
CA MET A 121 -18.52 2.59 -13.45
C MET A 121 -17.67 3.55 -12.61
N GLY A 122 -17.83 4.86 -12.77
CA GLY A 122 -16.98 5.79 -12.03
C GLY A 122 -17.06 7.27 -12.38
N GLY A 123 -16.26 8.06 -11.66
CA GLY A 123 -16.12 9.51 -11.92
C GLY A 123 -15.57 9.79 -13.32
N GLY A 124 -14.55 9.06 -13.75
CA GLY A 124 -14.08 8.97 -15.14
C GLY A 124 -14.08 7.52 -15.58
N ALA A 125 -14.96 7.16 -16.51
CA ALA A 125 -15.13 5.80 -16.97
C ALA A 125 -14.70 5.70 -18.44
N LEU A 126 -13.84 4.73 -18.75
CA LEU A 126 -13.28 4.53 -20.08
C LEU A 126 -13.48 3.06 -20.49
N GLY A 127 -14.35 2.84 -21.46
CA GLY A 127 -14.41 1.56 -22.15
C GLY A 127 -15.76 1.25 -22.78
N GLY A 128 -16.08 -0.04 -22.94
CA GLY A 128 -17.18 -0.48 -23.80
C GLY A 128 -18.56 0.01 -23.33
N ILE A 129 -18.81 -0.13 -22.03
CA ILE A 129 -19.99 0.41 -21.36
C ILE A 129 -19.47 1.24 -20.19
N ALA A 130 -19.63 2.56 -20.28
CA ALA A 130 -19.16 3.51 -19.28
C ALA A 130 -20.36 4.17 -18.58
N ILE A 131 -20.38 4.16 -17.24
CA ILE A 131 -21.46 4.74 -16.44
C ILE A 131 -20.86 5.63 -15.35
N GLY A 132 -21.05 6.94 -15.48
CA GLY A 132 -20.75 7.89 -14.43
C GLY A 132 -20.46 9.29 -14.94
N GLY A 133 -19.93 10.16 -14.07
CA GLY A 133 -19.96 11.62 -14.28
C GLY A 133 -19.15 12.13 -15.48
N GLY A 134 -18.07 11.43 -15.84
CA GLY A 134 -17.20 11.70 -16.99
C GLY A 134 -17.07 10.51 -17.92
N ALA A 135 -18.13 9.69 -18.01
CA ALA A 135 -18.26 8.55 -18.93
C ALA A 135 -18.64 8.99 -20.35
#